data_AF-X1NRG6-F1
#
_entry.id   AF-X1NRG6-F1
#
_cell.length_a   1.000
_cell.length_b   1.000
_cell.length_c   1.000
_cell.angle_alpha   90.00
_cell.angle_beta   90.00
_cell.angle_gamma   90.00
#
_symmetry.space_group_name_H-M   'P 1'
#
loop_
_entity.id
_entity.type
_entity.pdbx_description
1 polymer ?
#
loop_
_entity_poly.entity_id
_entity_poly.type
_entity_poly.pdbx_seq_one_letter_code
_entity_poly.pdbx_strand_id
1 'polypeptide(L)'
;MLDYERDTNNVYLGDRITVQTLRGVKGNIIGRLPDGLVVLFDQNSQYFDLLAPGQSVEGHIVNVQENYVIVDPISEPEEIEISYVPELEVDVIVEDLEKLIEGVSGNAEVIPRALLRVIRLEQLIIKILKGEL
;
A
#
# COMPACT_ATOMS: atom_id res chain seq x y z
N MET A 1 11.13 34.64 0.06
CA MET A 1 9.90 33.92 -0.31
C MET A 1 10.19 33.33 -1.67
N LEU A 2 10.60 32.07 -1.72
CA LEU A 2 10.94 31.40 -2.98
C LEU A 2 9.65 30.81 -3.51
N ASP A 3 9.21 31.31 -4.65
CA ASP A 3 8.13 30.72 -5.42
C ASP A 3 8.57 29.31 -5.83
N TYR A 4 7.92 28.32 -5.23
CA TYR A 4 8.02 26.94 -5.70
C TYR A 4 7.17 26.90 -6.96
N GLU A 5 7.78 27.21 -8.12
CA GLU A 5 7.20 26.88 -9.41
C GLU A 5 6.84 25.40 -9.35
N ARG A 6 5.53 25.11 -9.32
CA ARG A 6 5.06 23.76 -9.59
C ARG A 6 5.44 23.50 -11.04
N ASP A 7 6.47 22.71 -11.26
CA ASP A 7 6.66 21.96 -12.50
C ASP A 7 5.41 21.07 -12.66
N THR A 8 4.32 21.64 -13.15
CA THR A 8 3.26 20.88 -13.77
C THR A 8 3.90 20.31 -15.02
N ASN A 9 4.40 19.07 -14.95
CA ASN A 9 4.65 18.29 -16.13
C ASN A 9 3.38 18.37 -16.97
N ASN A 10 3.42 19.08 -18.10
CA ASN A 10 2.30 19.13 -19.01
C ASN A 10 2.08 17.72 -19.54
N VAL A 11 1.03 17.08 -19.05
CA VAL A 11 0.71 15.71 -19.38
C VAL A 11 -0.11 15.71 -20.68
N TYR A 12 0.43 15.12 -21.74
CA TYR A 12 -0.23 15.06 -23.05
C TYR A 12 -0.70 13.65 -23.40
N LEU A 13 -1.72 13.60 -24.26
CA LEU A 13 -2.20 12.34 -24.80
C LEU A 13 -1.10 11.68 -25.65
N GLY A 14 -0.85 10.39 -25.39
CA GLY A 14 0.22 9.61 -25.99
C GLY A 14 1.53 9.61 -25.20
N ASP A 15 1.70 10.50 -24.22
CA ASP A 15 2.91 10.53 -23.41
C ASP A 15 3.14 9.20 -22.70
N ARG A 16 4.41 8.85 -22.55
CA ARG A 16 4.84 7.68 -21.80
C ARG A 16 5.22 8.13 -20.40
N ILE A 17 4.56 7.54 -19.39
CA ILE A 17 4.81 7.86 -17.99
C ILE A 17 5.03 6.60 -17.17
N THR A 18 5.81 6.74 -16.10
CA THR A 18 5.98 5.71 -15.08
C THR A 18 5.32 6.19 -13.80
N VAL A 19 4.46 5.36 -13.23
CA VAL A 19 3.62 5.71 -12.09
C VAL A 19 3.66 4.61 -11.05
N GLN A 20 3.80 5.00 -9.79
CA GLN A 20 3.68 4.10 -8.65
C GLN A 20 2.21 3.84 -8.34
N THR A 21 1.83 2.57 -8.26
CA THR A 21 0.46 2.16 -7.94
C THR A 21 0.21 2.22 -6.43
N LEU A 22 -1.01 2.56 -6.06
CA LEU A 22 -1.48 2.75 -4.71
C LEU A 22 -2.88 2.15 -4.59
N ARG A 23 -3.25 1.73 -3.37
CA ARG A 23 -4.61 1.29 -3.08
C ARG A 23 -5.51 2.51 -2.84
N GLY A 24 -6.52 2.69 -3.68
CA GLY A 24 -7.57 3.69 -3.53
C GLY A 24 -8.55 3.35 -2.41
N VAL A 25 -9.42 4.31 -2.07
CA VAL A 25 -10.37 4.22 -0.94
C VAL A 25 -11.32 3.04 -1.06
N LYS A 26 -11.71 2.65 -2.28
CA LYS A 26 -12.60 1.50 -2.55
C LYS A 26 -11.85 0.21 -2.87
N GLY A 27 -10.55 0.16 -2.62
CA GLY A 27 -9.69 -0.99 -2.93
C GLY A 27 -9.21 -1.07 -4.36
N ASN A 28 -9.65 -0.17 -5.24
CA ASN A 28 -9.19 -0.07 -6.63
C ASN A 28 -7.73 0.41 -6.71
N ILE A 29 -6.99 -0.04 -7.72
CA ILE A 29 -5.62 0.41 -7.96
C ILE A 29 -5.63 1.75 -8.69
N ILE A 30 -4.90 2.71 -8.16
CA ILE A 30 -4.72 4.05 -8.74
C ILE A 30 -3.25 4.41 -8.71
N GLY A 31 -2.84 5.37 -9.52
CA GLY A 31 -1.55 6.03 -9.40
C GLY A 31 -1.69 7.50 -9.01
N ARG A 32 -0.57 8.12 -8.67
CA ARG A 32 -0.48 9.58 -8.50
C ARG A 32 0.79 10.09 -9.14
N LEU A 33 0.66 11.20 -9.88
CA LEU A 33 1.81 11.96 -10.33
C LEU A 33 2.38 12.83 -9.19
N PRO A 34 3.62 13.34 -9.31
CA PRO A 34 4.26 14.18 -8.30
C PRO A 34 3.47 15.44 -7.94
N ASP A 35 2.70 15.98 -8.88
CA ASP A 35 1.82 17.14 -8.69
C ASP A 35 0.49 16.81 -7.98
N GLY A 36 0.23 15.53 -7.73
CA GLY A 36 -0.96 15.03 -7.08
C GLY A 36 -2.09 14.64 -8.04
N LEU A 37 -1.91 14.77 -9.36
CA LEU A 37 -2.88 14.35 -10.36
C LEU A 37 -3.13 12.84 -10.27
N VAL A 38 -4.40 12.45 -10.31
CA VAL A 38 -4.79 11.04 -10.18
C VAL A 38 -4.56 10.33 -11.51
N VAL A 39 -3.94 9.15 -11.44
CA VAL A 39 -3.77 8.25 -12.59
C VAL A 39 -4.71 7.07 -12.42
N LEU A 40 -5.54 6.84 -13.43
CA LEU A 40 -6.37 5.65 -13.54
C LEU A 40 -5.80 4.75 -14.64
N PHE A 41 -6.00 3.45 -14.52
CA PHE A 41 -5.54 2.48 -15.51
C PHE A 41 -6.67 2.06 -16.44
N ASP A 42 -6.38 1.86 -17.73
CA ASP A 42 -7.36 1.41 -18.71
C ASP A 42 -7.86 -0.01 -18.37
N GLN A 43 -9.17 -0.14 -18.17
CA GLN A 43 -9.83 -1.41 -17.84
C GLN A 43 -9.82 -2.40 -19.00
N ASN A 44 -9.57 -1.92 -20.23
CA ASN A 44 -9.46 -2.78 -21.41
C ASN A 44 -8.04 -3.31 -21.62
N SER A 45 -7.08 -2.85 -20.82
CA SER A 45 -5.69 -3.31 -20.90
C SER A 45 -5.59 -4.78 -20.48
N GLN A 46 -4.81 -5.57 -21.21
CA GLN A 46 -4.51 -6.96 -20.85
C GLN A 46 -3.79 -7.09 -19.49
N TYR A 47 -3.19 -5.99 -19.01
CA TYR A 47 -2.45 -5.94 -17.75
C TYR A 47 -3.27 -5.41 -16.58
N PHE A 48 -4.53 -5.02 -16.79
CA PHE A 48 -5.34 -4.37 -15.76
C PHE A 48 -5.51 -5.25 -14.51
N ASP A 49 -5.81 -6.52 -14.70
CA ASP A 49 -6.03 -7.48 -13.60
C ASP A 49 -4.73 -7.90 -12.90
N LEU A 50 -3.56 -7.55 -13.45
CA LEU A 50 -2.25 -7.83 -12.85
C LEU A 50 -1.76 -6.68 -11.95
N LEU A 51 -2.48 -5.56 -11.92
CA LEU A 51 -2.11 -4.40 -11.12
C LEU A 51 -2.31 -4.67 -9.63
N ALA A 52 -1.26 -4.43 -8.85
CA ALA A 52 -1.23 -4.51 -7.39
C ALA A 52 -0.65 -3.20 -6.81
N PRO A 53 -0.96 -2.82 -5.56
CA PRO A 53 -0.40 -1.62 -4.93
C PRO A 53 1.12 -1.75 -4.71
N GLY A 54 1.87 -0.68 -4.96
CA GLY A 54 3.33 -0.60 -4.75
C GLY A 54 4.17 -0.93 -5.99
N GLN A 55 3.55 -1.11 -7.15
CA GLN A 55 4.21 -1.46 -8.41
C GLN A 55 4.61 -0.19 -9.15
N SER A 56 5.76 -0.25 -9.81
CA SER A 56 6.14 0.74 -10.81
C SER A 56 5.55 0.32 -12.16
N VAL A 57 4.56 1.06 -12.65
CA VAL A 57 3.88 0.75 -13.91
C VAL A 57 4.19 1.80 -14.95
N GLU A 58 4.68 1.35 -16.10
CA GLU A 58 4.90 2.20 -17.26
C GLU A 58 3.75 2.07 -18.25
N GLY A 59 3.31 3.19 -18.82
CA GLY A 59 2.20 3.18 -19.76
C GLY A 59 2.05 4.44 -20.60
N HIS A 60 1.15 4.35 -21.58
CA HIS A 60 0.77 5.47 -22.44
C HIS A 60 -0.49 6.16 -21.94
N ILE A 61 -0.52 7.48 -22.03
CA ILE A 61 -1.70 8.25 -21.67
C ILE A 61 -2.72 8.17 -22.80
N VAL A 62 -3.83 7.50 -22.55
CA VAL A 62 -4.91 7.31 -23.53
C VAL A 62 -6.04 8.32 -23.35
N ASN A 63 -6.12 8.98 -22.19
CA ASN A 63 -7.12 10.02 -21.92
C ASN A 63 -6.60 11.05 -20.91
N VAL A 64 -6.88 12.33 -21.15
CA VAL A 64 -6.56 13.45 -20.24
C VAL A 64 -7.85 14.16 -19.85
N GLN A 65 -8.08 14.28 -18.55
CA GLN A 65 -9.21 15.00 -17.95
C GLN A 65 -8.68 16.03 -16.96
N GLU A 66 -9.54 16.97 -16.53
CA GLU A 66 -9.13 18.06 -15.62
C GLU A 66 -8.53 17.57 -14.29
N ASN A 67 -9.02 16.44 -13.76
CA ASN A 67 -8.65 15.94 -12.43
C ASN A 67 -7.94 14.58 -12.45
N TYR A 68 -7.82 13.95 -13.61
CA TYR A 68 -7.16 12.65 -13.74
C TYR A 68 -6.71 12.37 -15.17
N VAL A 69 -5.82 11.40 -15.32
CA VAL A 69 -5.44 10.83 -16.62
C VAL A 69 -5.70 9.33 -16.62
N ILE A 70 -5.97 8.76 -17.80
CA ILE A 70 -6.06 7.31 -18.00
C ILE A 70 -4.80 6.85 -18.72
N VAL A 71 -4.17 5.83 -18.16
CA VAL A 71 -2.95 5.21 -18.67
C VAL A 71 -3.24 3.77 -19.07
N ASP A 72 -2.82 3.39 -20.27
CA ASP A 72 -2.76 2.00 -20.70
C ASP A 72 -1.34 1.45 -20.43
N PRO A 73 -1.19 0.49 -19.50
CA PRO A 73 0.09 -0.15 -19.25
C PRO A 73 0.67 -0.80 -20.51
N ILE A 74 1.97 -0.59 -20.77
CA ILE A 74 2.63 -1.10 -21.98
C ILE A 74 3.42 -2.40 -21.76
N SER A 75 3.60 -2.79 -20.51
CA SER A 75 4.30 -4.01 -20.12
C SER A 75 3.63 -4.63 -18.90
N GLU A 76 3.91 -5.92 -18.70
CA GLU A 76 3.51 -6.63 -17.49
C GLU A 76 4.10 -5.92 -16.25
N PRO A 77 3.27 -5.58 -15.25
CA PRO A 77 3.74 -4.97 -14.01
C PRO A 77 4.70 -5.89 -13.26
N GLU A 78 5.68 -5.33 -12.57
CA GLU A 78 6.60 -6.11 -11.74
C GLU A 78 5.81 -6.91 -10.68
N GLU A 79 6.09 -8.20 -10.57
CA GLU A 79 5.61 -8.98 -9.44
C GLU A 79 6.21 -8.40 -8.18
N ILE A 80 5.36 -7.79 -7.34
CA ILE A 80 5.75 -7.52 -5.97
C ILE A 80 5.73 -8.87 -5.29
N GLU A 81 6.91 -9.41 -4.99
CA GLU A 81 7.04 -10.32 -3.88
C GLU A 81 6.49 -9.57 -2.66
N ILE A 82 5.23 -9.83 -2.34
CA ILE A 82 4.74 -9.61 -0.99
C ILE A 82 5.64 -10.54 -0.19
N SER A 83 6.73 -9.99 0.33
CA SER A 83 7.40 -10.55 1.49
C SER A 83 6.34 -10.51 2.57
N TYR A 84 5.51 -11.55 2.57
CA TYR A 84 5.04 -12.13 3.79
C TYR A 84 6.34 -12.31 4.58
N VAL A 85 6.61 -11.37 5.48
CA VAL A 85 7.27 -11.73 6.73
C VAL A 85 6.45 -12.95 7.14
N PRO A 86 7.01 -14.17 7.06
CA PRO A 86 6.24 -15.39 7.27
C PRO A 86 5.44 -15.12 8.52
N GLU A 87 4.11 -15.30 8.44
CA GLU A 87 3.21 -15.05 9.56
C GLU A 87 3.86 -15.70 10.77
N LEU A 88 4.57 -14.91 11.58
CA LEU A 88 5.09 -15.40 12.84
C LEU A 88 3.79 -15.75 13.53
N GLU A 89 3.58 -17.05 13.75
CA GLU A 89 2.36 -17.52 14.39
C GLU A 89 2.17 -16.62 15.60
N VAL A 90 0.97 -16.04 15.72
CA VAL A 90 0.74 -14.98 16.72
C VAL A 90 1.13 -15.48 18.11
N ASP A 91 1.00 -16.78 18.33
CA ASP A 91 1.47 -17.50 19.51
C ASP A 91 2.99 -17.36 19.74
N VAL A 92 3.84 -17.47 18.71
CA VAL A 92 5.30 -17.26 18.78
C VAL A 92 5.63 -15.82 19.16
N ILE A 93 4.95 -14.83 18.58
CA ILE A 93 5.16 -13.41 18.92
C ILE A 93 4.76 -13.13 20.37
N VAL A 94 3.64 -13.72 20.81
CA VAL A 94 3.16 -13.60 22.19
C VAL A 94 4.18 -14.21 23.16
N GLU A 95 4.68 -15.41 22.88
CA GLU A 95 5.69 -16.07 23.71
C GLU A 95 6.97 -15.26 23.83
N ASP A 96 7.48 -14.71 22.73
CA ASP A 96 8.71 -13.91 22.74
C ASP A 96 8.53 -12.58 23.48
N LEU A 97 7.37 -11.94 23.36
CA LEU A 97 7.05 -10.73 24.13
C LEU A 97 6.90 -11.04 25.63
N GLU A 98 6.31 -12.17 25.99
CA GLU A 98 6.20 -12.61 27.38
C GLU A 98 7.58 -12.87 28.00
N LYS A 99 8.46 -13.60 27.30
CA LYS A 99 9.86 -13.79 27.73
C LYS A 99 10.62 -12.47 27.86
N LEU A 100 10.40 -11.53 26.94
CA LEU A 100 11.02 -10.20 27.01
C LEU A 100 10.54 -9.43 28.24
N ILE A 101 9.24 -9.48 28.56
CA ILE A 101 8.66 -8.85 29.75
C ILE A 101 9.27 -9.44 31.03
N GLU A 102 9.48 -10.75 31.10
CA GLU A 102 10.13 -11.41 32.23
C GLU A 102 11.59 -10.95 32.43
N GLY A 103 12.27 -10.59 31.35
CA GLY A 103 13.67 -10.14 31.35
C GLY A 103 13.89 -8.64 31.62
N VAL A 104 12.83 -7.83 31.67
CA VAL A 104 12.93 -6.37 31.85
C VAL A 104 12.13 -5.89 33.07
N SER A 105 12.46 -4.69 33.59
CA SER A 105 11.72 -4.09 34.71
C SER A 105 11.64 -2.57 34.59
N GLY A 106 10.69 -1.97 35.32
CA GLY A 106 10.44 -0.54 35.29
C GLY A 106 9.99 -0.07 33.91
N ASN A 107 10.46 1.09 33.45
CA ASN A 107 10.00 1.69 32.19
C ASN A 107 10.27 0.82 30.95
N ALA A 108 11.21 -0.12 31.02
CA ALA A 108 11.51 -1.02 29.91
C ALA A 108 10.40 -2.04 29.63
N GLU A 109 9.51 -2.32 30.59
CA GLU A 109 8.38 -3.26 30.40
C GLU A 109 7.21 -2.63 29.63
N VAL A 110 7.15 -1.30 29.55
CA VAL A 110 5.99 -0.56 29.04
C VAL A 110 5.72 -0.87 27.57
N ILE A 111 6.76 -0.85 26.73
CA ILE A 111 6.64 -1.09 25.29
C ILE A 111 6.24 -2.55 25.01
N PRO A 112 6.94 -3.58 25.55
CA PRO A 112 6.55 -4.97 25.35
C PRO A 112 5.11 -5.28 25.80
N ARG A 113 4.68 -4.75 26.94
CA ARG A 113 3.29 -4.91 27.43
C ARG A 113 2.27 -4.24 26.51
N ALA A 114 2.57 -3.04 26.00
CA ALA A 114 1.69 -2.33 25.08
C ALA A 114 1.51 -3.11 23.77
N LEU A 115 2.60 -3.62 23.19
CA LEU A 115 2.56 -4.44 21.98
C LEU A 115 1.76 -5.73 22.19
N LEU A 116 2.01 -6.43 23.31
CA LEU A 116 1.25 -7.62 23.67
C LEU A 116 -0.25 -7.34 23.81
N ARG A 117 -0.62 -6.16 24.32
CA ARG A 117 -2.02 -5.75 24.44
C ARG A 117 -2.68 -5.50 23.09
N VAL A 118 -1.98 -4.88 22.15
CA VAL A 118 -2.47 -4.63 20.79
C VAL A 118 -2.74 -5.95 20.07
N ILE A 119 -1.78 -6.87 20.09
CA ILE A 119 -1.91 -8.19 19.46
C ILE A 119 -3.12 -8.95 20.01
N ARG A 120 -3.31 -8.96 21.33
CA ARG A 120 -4.46 -9.62 21.97
C ARG A 120 -5.80 -9.00 21.57
N LEU A 121 -5.85 -7.69 21.33
CA LEU A 121 -7.07 -7.01 20.86
C LEU A 121 -7.37 -7.38 19.40
N GLU A 122 -6.35 -7.44 18.55
CA GLU A 122 -6.51 -7.90 17.15
C GLU A 122 -7.04 -9.33 17.09
N GLN A 123 -6.49 -10.24 17.90
CA GLN A 123 -6.96 -11.62 18.01
C GLN A 123 -8.43 -11.70 18.46
N LEU A 124 -8.83 -10.86 19.42
CA LEU A 124 -10.22 -10.78 19.87
C LEU A 124 -11.14 -10.32 18.73
N ILE A 125 -10.74 -9.28 17.99
CA ILE A 125 -11.52 -8.77 16.85
C ILE A 125 -11.67 -9.87 15.78
N ILE A 126 -10.61 -10.60 15.47
CA ILE A 126 -10.65 -11.71 14.51
C ILE A 126 -11.65 -12.78 14.97
N LYS A 127 -11.62 -13.17 16.26
CA LYS A 127 -12.59 -14.14 16.82
C LYS A 127 -14.04 -13.66 16.71
N ILE A 128 -14.29 -12.37 16.98
CA ILE A 128 -15.62 -11.76 16.79
C ILE A 128 -16.06 -11.88 15.33
N LEU A 129 -15.18 -11.50 14.39
CA LEU A 129 -15.50 -11.52 12.95
C LEU A 129 -15.75 -12.95 12.41
N LYS A 130 -15.13 -13.96 13.02
CA LYS A 130 -15.33 -15.38 12.68
C LYS A 130 -16.52 -16.02 13.41
N GLY A 131 -17.14 -15.35 14.38
CA GLY A 131 -18.23 -15.90 15.19
C GLY A 131 -17.78 -17.00 16.16
N GLU A 132 -16.52 -16.96 16.61
CA GLU A 132 -15.89 -17.96 17.49
C GLU A 132 -15.98 -17.58 18.99
N LEU A 133 -16.92 -16.70 19.36
CA LEU A 133 -17.15 -16.21 20.72
C LEU A 133 -18.49 -16.69 21.29
#